data_AF-A0A6I5F336-F1
#
_entry.id   AF-A0A6I5F336-F1
#
_cell.length_a   1.000
_cell.length_b   1.000
_cell.length_c   1.000
_cell.angle_alpha   90.00
_cell.angle_beta   90.00
_cell.angle_gamma   90.00
#
_symmetry.space_group_name_H-M   'P 1'
#
loop_
_entity.id
_entity.type
_entity.pdbx_description
1 polymer ?
#
loop_
_entity_poly.entity_id
_entity_poly.type
_entity_poly.pdbx_seq_one_letter_code
_entity_poly.pdbx_strand_id
1 'polypeptide(L)'
;MDDNTIVAQVETALSEVLEREVTGLTEEIRLFEDLHLDSTSVMEMLMELEDSMKIVIDPENLDMDDFQTIATLTGYLRRISPEPQGAGE
;
A
#
# COMPACT_ATOMS: atom_id res chain seq x y z
N MET A 1 -7.11 7.11 -9.21
CA MET A 1 -6.99 5.64 -9.33
C MET A 1 -8.20 5.00 -8.68
N ASP A 2 -8.72 3.92 -9.25
CA ASP A 2 -9.83 3.14 -8.67
C ASP A 2 -9.31 2.22 -7.54
N ASP A 3 -10.14 1.93 -6.55
CA ASP A 3 -9.75 1.15 -5.36
C ASP A 3 -9.23 -0.25 -5.74
N ASN A 4 -9.82 -0.88 -6.78
CA ASN A 4 -9.36 -2.17 -7.30
C ASN A 4 -7.92 -2.12 -7.82
N THR A 5 -7.52 -1.03 -8.49
CA THR A 5 -6.13 -0.86 -8.96
C THR A 5 -5.18 -0.70 -7.79
N ILE A 6 -5.55 0.05 -6.75
CA ILE A 6 -4.73 0.23 -5.56
C ILE A 6 -4.55 -1.11 -4.84
N VAL A 7 -5.63 -1.86 -4.65
CA VAL A 7 -5.59 -3.19 -4.02
C VAL A 7 -4.68 -4.14 -4.79
N ALA A 8 -4.76 -4.20 -6.13
CA ALA A 8 -3.89 -5.07 -6.93
C ALA A 8 -2.40 -4.73 -6.80
N GLN A 9 -2.07 -3.45 -6.66
CA GLN A 9 -0.69 -3.01 -6.40
C GLN A 9 -0.24 -3.36 -4.99
N VAL A 10 -1.11 -3.19 -4.00
CA VAL A 10 -0.87 -3.62 -2.61
C VAL A 10 -0.67 -5.14 -2.54
N GLU A 11 -1.47 -5.94 -3.25
CA GLU A 11 -1.31 -7.39 -3.36
C GLU A 11 0.07 -7.79 -3.92
N THR A 12 0.52 -7.07 -4.95
CA THR A 12 1.83 -7.30 -5.57
C THR A 12 2.95 -6.98 -4.58
N ALA A 13 2.93 -5.78 -4.00
CA ALA A 13 3.93 -5.34 -3.03
C ALA A 13 3.98 -6.26 -1.79
N LEU A 14 2.82 -6.67 -1.28
CA LEU A 14 2.74 -7.62 -0.18
C LEU A 14 3.27 -8.99 -0.57
N SER A 15 3.04 -9.44 -1.80
CA SER A 15 3.52 -10.74 -2.25
C SER A 15 5.05 -10.81 -2.32
N GLU A 16 5.67 -9.74 -2.80
CA GLU A 16 7.13 -9.61 -2.86
C GLU A 16 7.73 -9.55 -1.45
N VAL A 17 7.18 -8.71 -0.56
CA VAL A 17 7.71 -8.52 0.80
C VAL A 17 7.50 -9.73 1.70
N LEU A 18 6.33 -10.39 1.61
CA LEU A 18 6.03 -11.57 2.42
C LEU A 18 6.59 -12.86 1.81
N GLU A 19 7.28 -12.77 0.67
CA GLU A 19 7.81 -13.89 -0.10
C GLU A 19 6.77 -15.00 -0.35
N ARG A 20 5.48 -14.61 -0.47
CA ARG A 20 4.34 -15.53 -0.63
C ARG A 20 3.25 -14.88 -1.46
N GLU A 21 2.51 -15.67 -2.23
CA GLU A 21 1.37 -15.16 -3.00
C GLU A 21 0.27 -14.62 -2.07
N VAL A 22 -0.03 -13.33 -2.20
CA VAL A 22 -1.13 -12.63 -1.51
C VAL A 22 -2.17 -12.25 -2.55
N THR A 23 -3.34 -12.89 -2.49
CA THR A 23 -4.45 -12.63 -3.42
C THR A 23 -5.80 -12.63 -2.70
N GLY A 24 -6.75 -11.90 -3.25
CA GLY A 24 -8.09 -11.76 -2.68
C GLY A 24 -8.12 -10.89 -1.43
N LEU A 25 -7.28 -9.86 -1.36
CA LEU A 25 -7.30 -8.94 -0.23
C LEU A 25 -8.66 -8.26 -0.10
N THR A 26 -9.28 -8.37 1.08
CA THR A 26 -10.50 -7.64 1.42
C THR A 26 -10.18 -6.46 2.32
N GLU A 27 -11.06 -5.45 2.29
CA GLU A 27 -10.95 -4.22 3.07
C GLU A 27 -10.82 -4.46 4.58
N GLU A 28 -11.35 -5.59 5.08
CA GLU A 28 -11.36 -5.97 6.50
C GLU A 28 -10.06 -6.64 6.97
N ILE A 29 -9.16 -7.03 6.05
CA ILE A 29 -7.91 -7.69 6.41
C ILE A 29 -7.00 -6.73 7.16
N ARG A 30 -6.48 -7.20 8.30
CA ARG A 30 -5.59 -6.44 9.18
C ARG A 30 -4.13 -6.72 8.81
N LEU A 31 -3.37 -5.68 8.49
CA LEU A 31 -1.98 -5.81 8.00
C LEU A 31 -1.06 -6.47 9.05
N PHE A 32 -1.12 -5.99 10.30
CA PHE A 32 -0.26 -6.53 11.36
C PHE A 32 -0.77 -7.87 11.91
N GLU A 33 -2.08 -8.03 12.07
CA GLU A 33 -2.64 -9.22 12.74
C GLU A 33 -2.89 -10.40 11.80
N ASP A 34 -3.36 -10.15 10.58
CA ASP A 34 -3.74 -11.22 9.63
C ASP A 34 -2.59 -11.53 8.66
N LEU A 35 -1.90 -10.49 8.18
CA LEU A 35 -0.75 -10.64 7.29
C LEU A 35 0.57 -10.77 8.04
N HIS A 36 0.58 -10.62 9.37
CA HIS A 36 1.79 -10.69 10.21
C HIS A 36 2.89 -9.74 9.74
N LEU A 37 2.53 -8.54 9.30
CA LEU A 37 3.51 -7.55 8.91
C LEU A 37 4.28 -7.02 10.12
N ASP A 38 5.59 -6.89 9.95
CA ASP A 38 6.48 -6.23 10.91
C ASP A 38 6.82 -4.81 10.42
N SER A 39 7.37 -3.97 11.31
CA SER A 39 7.77 -2.59 10.96
C SER A 39 8.75 -2.54 9.78
N THR A 40 9.62 -3.55 9.67
CA THR A 40 10.57 -3.69 8.56
C THR A 40 9.84 -3.98 7.25
N SER A 41 8.97 -4.99 7.26
CA SER A 41 8.17 -5.39 6.09
C SER A 41 7.24 -4.26 5.63
N VAL A 42 6.67 -3.49 6.56
CA VAL A 42 5.90 -2.29 6.21
C VAL A 42 6.77 -1.31 5.43
N MET A 43 7.97 -0.98 5.92
CA MET A 43 8.86 -0.05 5.23
C MET A 43 9.28 -0.56 3.84
N GLU A 44 9.52 -1.86 3.70
CA GLU A 44 9.80 -2.49 2.40
C GLU A 44 8.61 -2.41 1.44
N MET A 45 7.40 -2.69 1.94
CA MET A 45 6.15 -2.58 1.18
C MET A 45 5.92 -1.15 0.71
N LEU A 46 6.20 -0.15 1.55
CA LEU A 46 6.08 1.25 1.17
C LEU A 46 7.02 1.59 0.00
N MET A 47 8.30 1.17 0.07
CA MET A 47 9.27 1.42 -1.01
C MET A 47 8.85 0.76 -2.34
N GLU A 48 8.30 -0.45 -2.28
CA GLU A 48 7.71 -1.15 -3.44
C GLU A 48 6.51 -0.38 -4.02
N LEU A 49 5.61 0.07 -3.16
CA LEU A 49 4.44 0.85 -3.57
C LEU A 49 4.83 2.22 -4.18
N GLU A 50 5.83 2.89 -3.61
CA GLU A 50 6.39 4.13 -4.15
C GLU A 50 6.92 3.93 -5.56
N ASP A 51 7.71 2.88 -5.80
CA ASP A 51 8.22 2.61 -7.14
C ASP A 51 7.12 2.19 -8.10
N SER A 52 6.22 1.31 -7.68
CA SER A 52 5.18 0.79 -8.57
C SER A 52 4.15 1.86 -8.95
N MET A 53 3.71 2.67 -7.99
CA MET A 53 2.74 3.74 -8.23
C MET A 53 3.38 5.07 -8.64
N LYS A 54 4.72 5.16 -8.61
CA LYS A 54 5.49 6.41 -8.83
C LYS A 54 5.00 7.55 -7.92
N ILE A 55 4.77 7.22 -6.65
CA ILE A 55 4.34 8.15 -5.59
C ILE A 55 5.46 8.36 -4.57
N VAL A 56 5.30 9.34 -3.70
CA VAL A 56 6.20 9.58 -2.56
C VAL A 56 5.38 9.38 -1.29
N ILE A 57 5.76 8.39 -0.49
CA ILE A 57 5.12 8.06 0.78
C ILE A 57 5.99 8.65 1.88
N ASP A 58 5.43 9.62 2.62
CA ASP A 58 6.14 10.24 3.72
C ASP A 58 5.83 9.49 5.04
N PRO A 59 6.82 8.81 5.65
CA PRO A 59 6.61 8.04 6.87
C PRO A 59 6.33 8.91 8.09
N GLU A 60 6.61 10.21 8.07
CA GLU A 60 6.25 11.11 9.16
C GLU A 60 4.76 11.49 9.14
N ASN A 61 4.12 11.42 7.96
CA ASN A 61 2.69 11.63 7.77
C ASN A 61 1.85 10.35 7.86
N LEU A 62 2.49 9.21 8.07
CA LEU A 62 1.82 7.92 8.23
C LEU A 62 1.47 7.69 9.71
N ASP A 63 0.18 7.54 9.98
CA ASP A 63 -0.29 7.16 11.32
C ASP A 63 -0.38 5.63 11.44
N MET A 64 -0.39 5.12 12.68
CA MET A 64 -0.63 3.68 12.91
C MET A 64 -2.02 3.26 12.41
N ASP A 65 -3.00 4.17 12.41
CA ASP A 65 -4.34 3.91 11.90
C ASP A 65 -4.36 3.65 10.39
N ASP A 66 -3.48 4.31 9.62
CA ASP A 66 -3.38 4.10 8.16
C ASP A 66 -2.96 2.65 7.82
N PHE A 67 -2.22 1.99 8.72
CA PHE A 67 -1.76 0.61 8.56
C PHE A 67 -2.62 -0.42 9.30
N GLN A 68 -3.80 -0.04 9.80
CA GLN A 68 -4.63 -0.98 10.54
C GLN A 68 -5.24 -2.06 9.63
N THR A 69 -5.73 -1.66 8.45
CA THR A 69 -6.44 -2.53 7.50
C THR A 69 -6.12 -2.20 6.04
N ILE A 70 -6.46 -3.11 5.12
CA ILE A 70 -6.37 -2.82 3.68
C ILE A 70 -7.22 -1.60 3.32
N ALA A 71 -8.38 -1.39 3.96
CA ALA A 71 -9.21 -0.21 3.72
C ALA A 71 -8.48 1.10 4.06
N THR A 72 -7.84 1.17 5.23
CA THR A 72 -7.13 2.37 5.69
C THR A 72 -5.91 2.64 4.80
N LEU A 73 -5.15 1.60 4.44
CA LEU A 73 -3.99 1.74 3.55
C LEU A 73 -4.42 2.21 2.15
N THR A 74 -5.46 1.60 1.59
CA THR A 74 -6.02 1.98 0.28
C THR A 74 -6.50 3.44 0.31
N GLY A 75 -7.17 3.85 1.40
CA GLY A 75 -7.60 5.23 1.63
C GLY A 75 -6.44 6.21 1.69
N TYR A 76 -5.36 5.85 2.38
CA TYR A 76 -4.13 6.63 2.42
C TYR A 76 -3.51 6.78 1.03
N LEU A 77 -3.28 5.66 0.34
CA LEU A 77 -2.69 5.63 -1.01
C LEU A 77 -3.53 6.45 -2.00
N ARG A 78 -4.86 6.39 -1.90
CA ARG A 78 -5.75 7.21 -2.71
C ARG A 78 -5.60 8.71 -2.45
N ARG A 79 -5.27 9.11 -1.22
CA ARG A 79 -5.08 10.52 -0.84
C ARG A 79 -3.79 11.10 -1.37
N ILE A 80 -2.73 10.29 -1.41
CA ILE A 80 -1.39 10.73 -1.85
C ILE A 80 -1.11 10.42 -3.32
N SER A 81 -1.84 9.47 -3.90
CA SER A 81 -1.77 9.18 -5.32
C SER A 81 -2.24 10.41 -6.09
N PRO A 82 -1.36 11.07 -6.85
CA PRO A 82 -1.82 12.09 -7.76
C PRO A 82 -2.75 11.41 -8.78
N GLU A 83 -3.89 12.04 -9.10
CA GLU A 83 -4.51 11.78 -10.41
C GLU A 83 -3.39 11.85 -11.46
N PRO A 84 -3.33 10.97 -12.47
CA PRO A 84 -2.22 10.94 -13.41
C PRO A 84 -2.06 12.33 -14.03
N GLN A 85 -1.13 13.12 -13.49
CA GLN A 85 -0.80 14.42 -14.00
C GLN A 85 0.03 14.16 -15.24
N GLY A 86 -0.66 14.08 -16.38
CA GLY A 86 0.00 14.12 -17.66
C GLY A 86 0.80 15.43 -17.80
N ALA A 87 2.06 15.28 -18.17
CA ALA A 87 2.92 16.23 -18.90
C ALA A 87 3.68 17.34 -18.13
N GLY A 88 4.99 17.37 -18.41
CA GLY A 88 5.94 18.47 -18.25
C GLY A 88 7.29 17.95 -17.77
N GLU A 89 8.37 17.84 -18.54
CA GLU A 89 8.75 18.36 -19.87
C GLU A 89 9.72 17.38 -20.55
#